data_AF-T1AMX7-F1
#
_entry.id   AF-T1AMX7-F1
#
_cell.length_a   1.000
_cell.length_b   1.000
_cell.length_c   1.000
_cell.angle_alpha   90.00
_cell.angle_beta   90.00
_cell.angle_gamma   90.00
#
_symmetry.space_group_name_H-M   'P 1'
#
loop_
_entity.id
_entity.type
_entity.pdbx_description
1 polymer ?
#
loop_
_entity_poly.entity_id
_entity_poly.type
_entity_poly.pdbx_seq_one_letter_code
_entity_poly.pdbx_strand_id
1 'polypeptide(L)'
;MQLLTIDQIAERLGFSPVTIAHWAYGHRRAPENFPAPIHVGRQLRFVAADIDAWISALRGVTDTVSESPRRRGRARKSMPRNGYEGAPFSATGN
;
A
#
# COMPACT_ATOMS: atom_id res chain seq x y z
N MET A 1 -0.91 18.14 -24.20
CA MET A 1 -1.10 17.20 -23.07
C MET A 1 -2.05 16.11 -23.54
N GLN A 2 -1.55 14.89 -23.76
CA GLN A 2 -2.37 13.80 -24.30
C GLN A 2 -3.09 13.06 -23.16
N LEU A 3 -4.40 12.89 -23.31
CA LEU A 3 -5.25 12.23 -22.33
C LEU A 3 -5.66 10.84 -22.85
N LEU A 4 -5.40 9.82 -22.05
CA LEU A 4 -5.73 8.42 -22.37
C LEU A 4 -7.03 7.99 -21.69
N THR A 5 -7.78 7.14 -22.39
CA THR A 5 -8.92 6.40 -21.81
C THR A 5 -8.44 5.19 -21.02
N ILE A 6 -9.34 4.64 -20.21
CA ILE A 6 -9.16 3.37 -19.52
C ILE A 6 -8.79 2.25 -20.51
N ASP A 7 -9.48 2.16 -21.66
CA ASP A 7 -9.20 1.15 -22.69
C ASP A 7 -7.79 1.26 -23.27
N GLN A 8 -7.34 2.49 -23.58
CA GLN A 8 -5.99 2.72 -24.12
C GLN A 8 -4.89 2.35 -23.13
N ILE A 9 -5.12 2.57 -21.84
CA ILE A 9 -4.17 2.18 -20.78
C ILE A 9 -4.16 0.67 -20.61
N ALA A 10 -5.33 0.04 -20.67
CA ALA A 10 -5.49 -1.39 -20.58
C ALA A 10 -4.73 -2.12 -21.71
N GLU A 11 -4.87 -1.64 -22.95
CA GLU A 11 -4.11 -2.13 -24.10
C GLU A 11 -2.60 -1.99 -23.92
N ARG A 12 -2.13 -0.82 -23.44
CA ARG A 12 -0.70 -0.56 -23.20
C ARG A 12 -0.09 -1.46 -22.13
N LEU A 13 -0.84 -1.73 -21.07
CA LEU A 13 -0.37 -2.53 -19.94
C LEU A 13 -0.64 -4.03 -20.12
N GLY A 14 -1.46 -4.42 -21.10
CA GLY A 14 -1.89 -5.80 -21.29
C GLY A 14 -2.89 -6.29 -20.21
N PHE A 15 -3.64 -5.38 -19.59
CA PHE A 15 -4.67 -5.71 -18.60
C PHE A 15 -6.07 -5.56 -19.18
N SER A 16 -7.07 -6.08 -18.46
CA SER A 16 -8.47 -5.82 -18.79
C SER A 16 -8.87 -4.38 -18.43
N PRO A 17 -9.66 -3.67 -19.27
CA PRO A 17 -10.18 -2.33 -18.96
C PRO A 17 -10.91 -2.26 -17.60
N VAL A 18 -11.62 -3.33 -17.23
CA VAL A 18 -12.32 -3.44 -15.95
C VAL A 18 -11.35 -3.38 -14.76
N THR A 19 -10.15 -3.94 -14.91
CA THR A 19 -9.13 -3.91 -13.86
C THR A 19 -8.64 -2.48 -13.62
N ILE A 20 -8.37 -1.74 -14.70
CA ILE A 20 -7.96 -0.33 -14.62
C ILE A 20 -9.10 0.52 -14.05
N ALA A 21 -10.35 0.27 -14.42
CA ALA A 21 -11.50 0.95 -13.84
C ALA A 21 -11.61 0.72 -12.33
N HIS A 22 -11.45 -0.51 -11.85
CA HIS A 22 -11.46 -0.80 -10.41
C HIS A 22 -10.39 -0.05 -9.63
N TRP A 23 -9.20 0.16 -10.22
CA TRP A 23 -8.17 0.99 -9.61
C TRP A 23 -8.53 2.47 -9.62
N ALA A 24 -9.05 2.97 -10.75
CA ALA A 24 -9.43 4.37 -10.91
C ALA A 24 -10.55 4.80 -9.95
N TYR A 25 -11.55 3.95 -9.74
CA TYR A 25 -12.67 4.19 -8.83
C TYR A 25 -12.37 3.78 -7.38
N GLY A 26 -11.18 3.24 -7.09
CA GLY A 26 -10.79 2.82 -5.74
C GLY A 26 -11.52 1.57 -5.23
N HIS A 27 -12.20 0.81 -6.09
CA HIS A 27 -12.82 -0.46 -5.74
C HIS A 27 -11.79 -1.54 -5.39
N ARG A 28 -10.58 -1.44 -5.95
CA ARG A 28 -9.44 -2.30 -5.62
C ARG A 28 -8.21 -1.48 -5.31
N ARG A 29 -7.33 -2.05 -4.50
CA ARG A 29 -6.01 -1.46 -4.23
C ARG A 29 -5.23 -1.37 -5.54
N ALA A 30 -4.97 -0.14 -5.98
CA ALA A 30 -4.12 0.12 -7.12
C ALA A 30 -2.67 -0.25 -6.79
N PRO A 31 -1.84 -0.58 -7.79
CA PRO A 31 -0.41 -0.70 -7.63
C PRO A 31 0.20 0.57 -7.03
N GLU A 32 1.38 0.42 -6.42
CA GLU A 32 2.08 1.54 -5.82
C GLU A 32 2.36 2.64 -6.86
N ASN A 33 2.09 3.89 -6.47
CA ASN A 33 2.25 5.10 -7.29
C ASN A 33 1.45 5.10 -8.61
N PHE A 34 0.36 4.34 -8.72
CA PHE A 34 -0.51 4.41 -9.88
C PHE A 34 -1.04 5.85 -10.06
N PRO A 35 -0.97 6.43 -11.29
CA PRO A 35 -1.30 7.83 -11.51
C PRO A 35 -2.78 8.13 -11.24
N ALA A 36 -3.02 9.31 -10.67
CA ALA A 36 -4.36 9.75 -10.32
C ALA A 36 -5.17 10.09 -11.59
N PRO A 37 -6.43 9.65 -11.70
CA PRO A 37 -7.27 10.00 -12.82
C PRO A 37 -7.71 11.47 -12.74
N ILE A 38 -7.78 12.12 -13.90
CA ILE A 38 -8.33 13.45 -14.09
C ILE A 38 -9.77 13.32 -14.57
N HIS A 39 -10.68 14.07 -13.94
CA HIS A 39 -12.06 14.16 -14.38
C HIS A 39 -12.20 15.13 -15.54
N VAL A 40 -12.63 14.64 -16.70
CA VAL A 40 -12.98 15.46 -17.86
C VAL A 40 -14.47 15.28 -18.12
N GLY A 41 -15.27 16.19 -17.56
CA GLY A 41 -16.73 16.06 -17.52
C GLY A 41 -17.14 14.82 -16.71
N ARG A 42 -17.85 13.89 -17.34
CA ARG A 42 -18.31 12.63 -16.71
C ARG A 42 -17.35 11.45 -16.87
N GLN A 43 -16.21 11.65 -17.55
CA GLN A 43 -15.27 10.58 -17.86
C GLN A 43 -13.97 10.76 -17.09
N LEU A 44 -13.40 9.64 -16.63
CA LEU A 44 -12.04 9.59 -16.10
C LEU A 44 -11.05 9.47 -17.26
N ARG A 45 -10.01 10.30 -17.22
CA ARG A 45 -8.92 10.32 -18.18
C ARG A 45 -7.60 10.31 -17.43
N PHE A 46 -6.56 9.78 -18.04
CA PHE A 46 -5.22 9.79 -17.45
C PHE A 46 -4.28 10.57 -18.34
N VAL A 47 -3.30 11.24 -17.74
CA VAL A 47 -2.26 11.90 -18.50
C VAL A 47 -1.32 10.83 -19.04
N ALA A 48 -1.11 10.83 -20.36
CA ALA A 48 -0.22 9.86 -21.00
C ALA A 48 1.19 9.89 -20.39
N ALA A 49 1.72 11.09 -20.13
CA ALA A 49 3.05 11.27 -19.54
C ALA A 49 3.19 10.63 -18.15
N ASP A 50 2.16 10.71 -17.30
CA ASP A 50 2.20 10.11 -15.96
C ASP A 50 2.13 8.59 -16.03
N ILE A 51 1.33 8.04 -16.95
CA ILE A 51 1.26 6.59 -17.21
C ILE A 51 2.60 6.08 -17.73
N ASP A 52 3.19 6.77 -18.70
CA ASP A 52 4.47 6.38 -19.29
C ASP A 52 5.60 6.48 -18.24
N ALA A 53 5.63 7.54 -17.43
CA ALA A 53 6.57 7.67 -16.31
C ALA A 53 6.41 6.56 -15.27
N TRP A 54 5.17 6.17 -14.94
CA TRP A 54 4.89 5.07 -14.03
C TRP A 54 5.34 3.72 -14.59
N ILE A 55 5.10 3.45 -15.88
CA ILE A 55 5.59 2.24 -16.55
C ILE A 55 7.12 2.21 -16.56
N SER A 56 7.75 3.35 -16.85
CA SER A 56 9.21 3.48 -16.77
C SER A 56 9.74 3.23 -15.37
N ALA A 57 9.05 3.72 -14.32
CA ALA A 57 9.41 3.46 -12.94
C ALA A 57 9.31 1.96 -12.61
N LEU A 58 8.24 1.28 -13.02
CA LEU A 58 8.09 -0.17 -12.83
C LEU A 58 9.21 -0.98 -13.50
N ARG A 59 9.62 -0.57 -14.72
CA ARG A 59 10.69 -1.24 -15.48
C ARG A 59 12.09 -0.87 -14.98
N GLY A 60 12.26 0.30 -14.38
CA GLY A 60 13.52 0.80 -13.82
C GLY A 60 13.84 0.30 -12.41
N VAL A 61 12.92 -0.41 -11.75
CA VAL A 61 13.15 -1.11 -10.47
C VAL A 61 13.88 -2.45 -10.73
N THR A 62 15.02 -2.39 -11.42
CA THR A 62 16.01 -3.47 -11.42
C THR A 62 17.34 -3.06 -10.81
N ASP A 63 17.60 -1.79 -10.50
CA ASP A 63 18.95 -1.40 -10.01
C ASP A 63 19.04 -0.32 -8.91
N THR A 64 17.95 0.11 -8.27
CA THR A 64 18.07 1.10 -7.17
C THR A 64 17.79 0.49 -5.81
N VAL A 65 18.85 -0.08 -5.24
CA VAL A 65 19.00 -0.24 -3.79
C VAL A 65 18.80 1.15 -3.16
N SER A 66 17.69 1.38 -2.47
CA SER A 66 17.55 2.56 -1.61
C SER A 66 16.78 2.22 -0.35
N GLU A 67 17.60 1.91 0.65
CA GLU A 67 17.42 2.16 2.08
C GLU A 67 16.16 1.57 2.74
N SER A 68 16.38 0.44 3.43
CA SER A 68 15.52 -0.04 4.51
C SER A 68 15.07 1.13 5.40
N PRO A 69 13.77 1.29 5.69
CA PRO A 69 13.36 2.22 6.73
C PRO A 69 14.02 1.77 8.03
N ARG A 70 14.98 2.58 8.48
CA ARG A 70 15.77 2.37 9.69
C ARG A 70 14.84 2.02 10.85
N ARG A 71 15.24 0.98 11.59
CA ARG A 71 14.73 0.58 12.90
C ARG A 71 14.21 1.78 13.69
N ARG A 72 12.89 1.94 13.78
CA ARG A 72 12.28 2.66 14.90
C ARG A 72 11.97 1.62 15.96
N GLY A 73 12.98 1.36 16.80
CA GLY A 73 12.80 0.60 18.01
C GLY A 73 11.64 1.21 18.80
N ARG A 74 10.57 0.43 18.98
CA ARG A 74 9.70 0.62 20.13
C ARG A 74 10.07 -0.49 21.08
N ALA A 75 10.98 -0.19 22.00
CA ALA A 75 11.14 -0.98 23.21
C ALA A 75 9.75 -1.10 23.83
N ARG A 76 9.14 -2.28 23.72
CA ARG A 76 8.01 -2.62 24.57
C ARG A 76 8.61 -2.78 25.95
N LYS A 77 8.44 -1.72 26.74
CA LYS A 77 8.61 -1.65 28.18
C LYS A 77 8.28 -3.02 28.77
N SER A 78 9.30 -3.71 29.26
CA SER A 78 9.15 -4.86 30.14
C SER A 78 8.19 -4.44 31.24
N MET A 79 7.02 -5.09 31.33
CA MET A 79 6.20 -4.90 32.52
C MET A 79 6.98 -5.44 33.71
N PRO A 80 7.23 -4.61 34.74
CA PRO A 80 7.84 -5.10 35.95
C PRO A 80 6.90 -6.10 36.62
N ARG A 81 7.53 -7.20 37.00
CA ARG A 81 7.10 -8.25 37.92
C ARG A 81 6.65 -7.62 39.25
N ASN A 82 5.40 -7.18 39.35
CA ASN A 82 4.69 -7.10 40.61
C ASN A 82 4.01 -8.47 40.78
N GLY A 83 4.43 -9.33 41.69
CA GLY A 83 4.41 -9.04 43.12
C GLY A 83 3.15 -9.69 43.70
N TYR A 84 2.98 -11.01 43.50
CA TYR A 84 2.16 -11.82 44.40
C TYR A 84 3.08 -12.24 45.55
N GLU A 85 3.35 -11.28 46.43
CA GLU A 85 3.75 -11.56 47.80
C GLU A 85 2.62 -12.33 48.50
N GLY A 86 3.03 -13.23 49.39
CA GLY A 86 2.21 -14.29 49.92
C GLY A 86 0.98 -13.85 50.73
N ALA A 87 -0.03 -14.70 50.68
CA ALA A 87 -0.97 -14.87 51.78
C ALA A 87 -0.64 -16.22 52.47
N PRO A 88 -0.46 -16.25 53.81
CA PRO A 88 -0.04 -17.43 54.58
C PRO A 88 -1.19 -18.38 54.91
N PHE A 89 -0.85 -19.65 55.16
CA PHE A 89 -1.49 -20.66 56.03
C PHE A 89 -3.04 -20.72 56.06
N SER A 90 -3.66 -21.88 55.88
CA SER A 90 -3.75 -22.85 56.99
C SER A 90 -4.10 -24.26 56.52
N ALA A 91 -3.38 -25.22 57.09
CA ALA A 91 -3.75 -26.62 57.15
C ALA A 91 -4.66 -26.85 58.37
N THR A 92 -5.77 -27.55 58.15
CA THR A 92 -6.55 -28.32 59.13
C THR A 92 -7.39 -29.29 58.27
N GLY A 93 -7.31 -30.61 58.32
CA GLY A 93 -6.84 -31.48 59.40
C GLY A 93 -7.97 -31.78 60.38
N ASN A 94 -8.99 -32.53 59.92
CA ASN A 94 -9.69 -33.56 60.71
C ASN A 94 -10.48 -34.46 59.76
#